data_AF-A0A5C9EII7-F1
#
_entry.id   AF-A0A5C9EII7-F1
#
_cell.length_a   1.000
_cell.length_b   1.000
_cell.length_c   1.000
_cell.angle_alpha   90.00
_cell.angle_beta   90.00
_cell.angle_gamma   90.00
#
_symmetry.space_group_name_H-M   'P 1'
#
loop_
_entity.id
_entity.type
_entity.pdbx_description
1 polymer ?
#
loop_
_entity_poly.entity_id
_entity_poly.type
_entity_poly.pdbx_seq_one_letter_code
_entity_poly.pdbx_strand_id
1 'polypeptide(L)'
;MFNLPAALLWPTRNFSPFTNFHSDLGSSTDNSALGAQFYNSGQVFQGLAVILFAGGLYVLYTEKKWKNALVILGQVSVFLIGLGLIMNGVFSEDFQPQHGQWSEVIFYNIFIAELLVNIPMFIDDSKPKKYIAIFGFIAAALNAFFVIGFDLFYPAYFLEWVGIYVAEAWLGLIAAFIFYEKVWKGSE
;
A
#
# COMPACT_ATOMS: atom_id res chain seq x y z
N MET A 1 -2.99 11.95 2.29
CA MET A 1 -3.53 13.26 2.75
C MET A 1 -3.29 13.48 4.25
N PHE A 2 -3.35 12.44 5.08
CA PHE A 2 -3.21 12.54 6.54
C PHE A 2 -1.76 12.63 7.06
N ASN A 3 -0.77 12.16 6.28
CA ASN A 3 0.64 12.13 6.70
C ASN A 3 1.24 13.54 6.78
N LEU A 4 0.84 14.47 5.90
CA LEU A 4 1.38 15.84 5.89
C LEU A 4 0.98 16.62 7.16
N PRO A 5 -0.31 16.68 7.57
CA PRO A 5 -0.68 17.24 8.86
C PRO A 5 0.05 16.59 10.04
N ALA A 6 0.17 15.25 10.05
CA ALA A 6 0.87 14.54 11.11
C ALA A 6 2.37 14.91 11.20
N ALA A 7 3.05 15.03 10.05
CA ALA A 7 4.45 15.44 9.98
C ALA A 7 4.67 16.91 10.35
N LEU A 8 3.74 17.80 9.99
CA LEU A 8 3.79 19.22 10.37
C LEU A 8 3.63 19.44 11.88
N LEU A 9 2.98 18.49 12.56
CA LEU A 9 2.76 18.50 14.00
C LEU A 9 3.88 17.79 14.79
N TRP A 10 4.94 17.35 14.11
CA TRP A 10 6.10 16.72 14.72
C TRP A 10 6.87 17.70 15.63
N PRO A 11 7.12 17.39 16.93
CA PRO A 11 7.57 18.36 17.92
C PRO A 11 8.87 19.09 17.56
N THR A 12 9.87 18.36 17.06
CA THR A 12 11.22 18.86 16.75
C THR A 12 11.37 19.34 15.30
N ARG A 13 10.34 19.17 14.46
CA ARG A 13 10.35 19.45 13.01
C ARG A 13 11.50 18.80 12.21
N ASN A 14 12.12 17.75 12.75
CA ASN A 14 13.22 17.02 12.11
C ASN A 14 12.79 15.64 11.56
N PHE A 15 11.49 15.39 11.45
CA PHE A 15 10.94 14.15 10.90
C PHE A 15 11.40 13.94 9.45
N SER A 16 12.04 12.80 9.18
CA SER A 16 12.71 12.54 7.91
C SER A 16 12.79 11.04 7.58
N PRO A 17 12.69 10.65 6.29
CA PRO A 17 12.88 9.26 5.86
C PRO A 17 14.26 8.67 6.16
N PHE A 18 15.23 9.50 6.55
CA PHE A 18 16.59 9.05 6.88
C PHE A 18 16.78 8.77 8.37
N THR A 19 15.85 9.20 9.23
CA THR A 19 15.99 9.12 10.68
C THR A 19 14.78 8.52 11.39
N ASN A 20 13.66 8.36 10.68
CA ASN A 20 12.39 7.96 11.26
C ASN A 20 11.69 6.94 10.38
N PHE A 21 11.00 6.00 11.04
CA PHE A 21 10.00 5.20 10.36
C PHE A 21 8.81 6.10 10.00
N HIS A 22 8.11 5.76 8.94
CA HIS A 22 6.86 6.39 8.57
C HIS A 22 5.81 6.13 9.65
N SER A 23 5.82 4.94 10.28
CA SER A 23 4.93 4.59 11.39
C SER A 23 5.13 5.43 12.66
N ASP A 24 6.32 6.01 12.87
CA ASP A 24 6.60 6.91 14.01
C ASP A 24 5.59 8.08 14.08
N LEU A 25 5.02 8.50 12.94
CA LEU A 25 3.98 9.53 12.90
C LEU A 25 2.75 9.18 13.75
N GLY A 26 2.49 7.90 13.97
CA GLY A 26 1.38 7.36 14.76
C GLY A 26 1.68 7.20 16.25
N SER A 27 2.93 7.40 16.67
CA SER A 27 3.35 7.35 18.08
C SER A 27 2.87 8.59 18.82
N SER A 28 2.06 8.42 19.86
CA SER A 28 1.68 9.52 20.76
C SER A 28 2.81 9.89 21.74
N THR A 29 3.85 9.06 21.80
CA THR A 29 5.07 9.29 22.57
C THR A 29 6.05 10.18 21.81
N ASP A 30 6.22 9.96 20.49
CA ASP A 30 7.18 10.69 19.66
C ASP A 30 6.59 11.89 18.93
N ASN A 31 5.32 11.78 18.51
CA ASN A 31 4.58 12.87 17.87
C ASN A 31 3.66 13.58 18.87
N SER A 32 3.17 14.76 18.51
CA SER A 32 2.08 15.39 19.27
C SER A 32 0.81 14.52 19.24
N ALA A 33 0.00 14.58 20.29
CA ALA A 33 -1.24 13.80 20.37
C ALA A 33 -2.17 14.02 19.16
N LEU A 34 -2.25 15.25 18.66
CA LEU A 34 -3.04 15.56 17.46
C LEU A 34 -2.38 15.01 16.18
N GLY A 35 -1.05 15.06 16.08
CA GLY A 35 -0.30 14.49 14.95
C GLY A 35 -0.49 12.97 14.84
N ALA A 36 -0.35 12.26 15.97
CA ALA A 36 -0.63 10.83 16.07
C ALA A 36 -2.08 10.51 15.68
N GLN A 37 -3.07 11.27 16.17
CA GLN A 37 -4.47 11.10 15.79
C GLN A 37 -4.72 11.27 14.29
N PHE A 38 -4.11 12.28 13.66
CA PHE A 38 -4.20 12.46 12.21
C PHE A 38 -3.66 11.26 11.45
N TYR A 39 -2.47 10.78 11.82
CA TYR A 39 -1.84 9.64 11.17
C TYR A 39 -2.66 8.36 11.32
N ASN A 40 -3.02 8.01 12.56
CA ASN A 40 -3.75 6.79 12.89
C ASN A 40 -5.15 6.78 12.27
N SER A 41 -5.85 7.93 12.27
CA SER A 41 -7.12 8.05 11.55
C SER A 41 -6.92 7.89 10.03
N GLY A 42 -5.83 8.44 9.51
CA GLY A 42 -5.45 8.30 8.11
C GLY A 42 -5.25 6.85 7.68
N GLN A 43 -4.59 6.05 8.51
CA GLN A 43 -4.42 4.61 8.31
C GLN A 43 -5.76 3.89 8.21
N VAL A 44 -6.72 4.21 9.10
CA VAL A 44 -8.09 3.65 9.03
C VAL A 44 -8.80 4.03 7.74
N PHE A 45 -8.81 5.32 7.37
CA PHE A 45 -9.48 5.77 6.15
C PHE A 45 -8.81 5.22 4.89
N GLN A 46 -7.49 5.12 4.87
CA GLN A 46 -6.74 4.52 3.77
C GLN A 46 -7.05 3.03 3.66
N GLY A 47 -7.09 2.30 4.76
CA GLY A 47 -7.46 0.89 4.77
C GLY A 47 -8.87 0.64 4.24
N LEU A 48 -9.84 1.47 4.63
CA LEU A 48 -11.20 1.43 4.06
C LEU A 48 -11.21 1.69 2.55
N ALA A 49 -10.47 2.69 2.07
CA ALA A 49 -10.35 2.98 0.64
C ALA A 49 -9.69 1.82 -0.13
N VAL A 50 -8.65 1.20 0.45
CA VAL A 50 -7.96 0.04 -0.13
C VAL A 50 -8.88 -1.18 -0.21
N ILE A 51 -9.72 -1.42 0.80
CA ILE A 51 -10.75 -2.48 0.76
C ILE A 51 -11.74 -2.24 -0.38
N LEU A 52 -12.23 -1.02 -0.57
CA LEU A 52 -13.11 -0.67 -1.69
C LEU A 52 -12.39 -0.86 -3.04
N PHE A 53 -11.14 -0.44 -3.13
CA PHE A 53 -10.31 -0.64 -4.32
C PHE A 53 -10.11 -2.13 -4.65
N ALA A 54 -9.94 -3.00 -3.64
CA ALA A 54 -9.88 -4.44 -3.84
C ALA A 54 -11.12 -4.94 -4.60
N GLY A 55 -12.31 -4.48 -4.20
CA GLY A 55 -13.56 -4.76 -4.93
C GLY A 55 -13.46 -4.33 -6.40
N GLY A 56 -12.96 -3.12 -6.66
CA GLY A 56 -12.81 -2.53 -8.00
C GLY A 56 -11.94 -3.31 -8.98
N LEU A 57 -11.00 -4.14 -8.50
CA LEU A 57 -10.16 -4.97 -9.38
C LEU A 57 -10.93 -5.99 -10.23
N TYR A 58 -12.22 -6.24 -9.95
CA TYR A 58 -13.08 -7.12 -10.76
C TYR A 58 -13.10 -6.71 -12.25
N VAL A 59 -12.86 -5.44 -12.56
CA VAL A 59 -12.78 -4.92 -13.94
C VAL A 59 -11.64 -5.52 -14.75
N LEU A 60 -10.66 -6.16 -14.09
CA LEU A 60 -9.54 -6.86 -14.72
C LEU A 60 -9.88 -8.32 -15.09
N TYR A 61 -11.09 -8.80 -14.79
CA TYR A 61 -11.52 -10.13 -15.18
C TYR A 61 -11.59 -10.28 -16.70
N THR A 62 -11.30 -11.50 -17.15
CA THR A 62 -11.25 -11.93 -18.55
C THR A 62 -12.04 -13.23 -18.72
N GLU A 63 -12.11 -13.76 -19.94
CA GLU A 63 -12.70 -15.09 -20.18
C GLU A 63 -11.83 -16.25 -19.65
N LYS A 64 -10.53 -16.00 -19.45
CA LYS A 64 -9.57 -17.03 -19.02
C LYS A 64 -9.64 -17.20 -17.50
N LYS A 65 -10.21 -18.32 -17.04
CA LYS A 65 -10.39 -18.64 -15.61
C LYS A 65 -9.13 -18.49 -14.76
N TRP A 66 -7.96 -18.89 -15.27
CA TRP A 66 -6.70 -18.78 -14.52
C TRP A 66 -6.29 -17.32 -14.30
N LYS A 67 -6.53 -16.41 -15.26
CA LYS A 67 -6.26 -14.98 -15.09
C LYS A 67 -7.16 -14.41 -13.98
N ASN A 68 -8.43 -14.79 -13.98
CA ASN A 68 -9.40 -14.34 -12.97
C ASN A 68 -9.04 -14.88 -11.58
N ALA A 69 -8.57 -16.13 -11.49
CA ALA A 69 -8.11 -16.70 -10.23
C ALA A 69 -6.94 -15.89 -9.64
N LEU A 70 -5.97 -15.47 -10.48
CA LEU A 70 -4.88 -14.60 -10.03
C LEU A 70 -5.40 -13.24 -9.55
N VAL A 71 -6.32 -12.61 -10.28
CA VAL A 71 -6.93 -11.34 -9.86
C VAL A 71 -7.68 -11.52 -8.53
N ILE A 72 -8.47 -12.58 -8.36
CA ILE A 72 -9.21 -12.88 -7.12
C ILE A 72 -8.24 -13.03 -5.93
N LEU A 73 -7.17 -13.80 -6.09
CA LEU A 73 -6.16 -13.95 -5.04
C LEU A 73 -5.45 -12.61 -4.74
N GLY A 74 -5.21 -11.81 -5.77
CA GLY A 74 -4.75 -10.42 -5.61
C GLY A 74 -5.74 -9.56 -4.83
N GLN A 75 -7.05 -9.67 -5.10
CA GLN A 75 -8.09 -8.96 -4.36
C GLN A 75 -8.12 -9.35 -2.88
N VAL A 76 -8.01 -10.64 -2.58
CA VAL A 76 -7.90 -11.10 -1.18
C VAL A 76 -6.68 -10.49 -0.50
N SER A 77 -5.55 -10.43 -1.21
CA SER A 77 -4.33 -9.81 -0.68
C SER A 77 -4.53 -8.31 -0.44
N VAL A 78 -5.09 -7.57 -1.40
CA VAL A 78 -5.40 -6.14 -1.24
C VAL A 78 -6.40 -5.88 -0.10
N PHE A 79 -7.39 -6.75 0.07
CA PHE A 79 -8.30 -6.70 1.21
C PHE A 79 -7.54 -6.84 2.54
N LEU A 80 -6.60 -7.78 2.62
CA LEU A 80 -5.76 -7.96 3.82
C LEU A 80 -4.81 -6.78 4.06
N ILE A 81 -4.29 -6.11 3.02
CA ILE A 81 -3.58 -4.84 3.16
C ILE A 81 -4.49 -3.81 3.84
N GLY A 82 -5.70 -3.62 3.30
CA GLY A 82 -6.64 -2.64 3.85
C GLY A 82 -7.06 -2.96 5.28
N LEU A 83 -7.25 -4.24 5.62
CA LEU A 83 -7.48 -4.67 7.00
C LEU A 83 -6.27 -4.34 7.88
N GLY A 84 -5.05 -4.68 7.45
CA GLY A 84 -3.83 -4.37 8.19
C GLY A 84 -3.65 -2.88 8.47
N LEU A 85 -3.94 -2.01 7.49
CA LEU A 85 -3.90 -0.55 7.67
C LEU A 85 -4.90 -0.08 8.74
N ILE A 86 -6.14 -0.60 8.73
CA ILE A 86 -7.12 -0.30 9.78
C ILE A 86 -6.58 -0.74 11.14
N MET A 87 -6.02 -1.95 11.21
CA MET A 87 -5.49 -2.49 12.46
C MET A 87 -4.27 -1.71 12.96
N ASN A 88 -3.40 -1.21 12.08
CA ASN A 88 -2.29 -0.31 12.46
C ASN A 88 -2.77 1.08 12.91
N GLY A 89 -3.93 1.54 12.45
CA GLY A 89 -4.56 2.74 12.98
C GLY A 89 -5.17 2.54 14.38
N VAL A 90 -5.65 1.34 14.68
CA VAL A 90 -6.21 0.98 16.01
C VAL A 90 -5.10 0.64 17.01
N PHE A 91 -4.19 -0.24 16.61
CA PHE A 91 -2.96 -0.60 17.31
C PHE A 91 -1.83 0.24 16.73
N SER A 92 -1.78 1.51 17.16
CA SER A 92 -0.72 2.45 16.77
C SER A 92 0.66 1.96 17.22
N GLU A 93 1.70 2.69 16.83
CA GLU A 93 3.09 2.40 17.21
C GLU A 93 3.28 2.26 18.74
N ASP A 94 2.41 2.88 19.56
CA ASP A 94 2.43 2.75 21.02
C ASP A 94 2.04 1.33 21.52
N PHE A 95 1.44 0.50 20.66
CA PHE A 95 0.92 -0.85 20.98
C PHE A 95 1.78 -1.95 20.35
N GLN A 96 3.10 -1.86 20.50
CA GLN A 96 3.98 -2.99 20.17
C GLN A 96 3.73 -4.17 21.13
N PRO A 97 3.74 -5.44 20.66
CA PRO A 97 4.13 -5.90 19.32
C PRO A 97 3.01 -5.94 18.28
N GLN A 98 1.76 -5.60 18.64
CA GLN A 98 0.61 -5.76 17.75
C GLN A 98 0.73 -4.92 16.48
N HIS A 99 1.27 -3.70 16.59
CA HIS A 99 1.56 -2.84 15.44
C HIS A 99 2.50 -3.55 14.44
N GLY A 100 3.64 -4.07 14.90
CA GLY A 100 4.59 -4.78 14.06
C GLY A 100 3.96 -5.98 13.33
N GLN A 101 3.14 -6.76 14.02
CA GLN A 101 2.46 -7.93 13.43
C GLN A 101 1.49 -7.55 12.29
N TRP A 102 0.76 -6.45 12.44
CA TRP A 102 -0.13 -5.97 11.38
C TRP A 102 0.65 -5.29 10.24
N SER A 103 1.76 -4.63 10.53
CA SER A 103 2.71 -4.15 9.51
C SER A 103 3.26 -5.28 8.65
N GLU A 104 3.62 -6.43 9.22
CA GLU A 104 4.02 -7.61 8.45
C GLU A 104 2.91 -8.06 7.49
N VAL A 105 1.66 -8.15 7.98
CA VAL A 105 0.51 -8.50 7.14
C VAL A 105 0.38 -7.54 5.95
N ILE A 106 0.55 -6.23 6.17
CA ILE A 106 0.52 -5.22 5.09
C ILE A 106 1.60 -5.53 4.06
N PHE A 107 2.88 -5.57 4.45
CA PHE A 107 3.99 -5.65 3.49
C PHE A 107 4.04 -6.98 2.73
N TYR A 108 3.74 -8.11 3.38
CA TYR A 108 3.63 -9.39 2.68
C TYR A 108 2.51 -9.37 1.63
N ASN A 109 1.35 -8.80 1.98
CA ASN A 109 0.22 -8.76 1.06
C ASN A 109 0.38 -7.72 -0.06
N ILE A 110 1.14 -6.63 0.16
CA ILE A 110 1.55 -5.71 -0.92
C ILE A 110 2.31 -6.50 -1.98
N PHE A 111 3.37 -7.22 -1.59
CA PHE A 111 4.18 -8.01 -2.52
C PHE A 111 3.33 -9.04 -3.29
N ILE A 112 2.47 -9.78 -2.58
CA ILE A 112 1.60 -10.79 -3.20
C ILE A 112 0.61 -10.13 -4.18
N ALA A 113 -0.04 -9.04 -3.78
CA ALA A 113 -0.98 -8.31 -4.63
C ALA A 113 -0.31 -7.77 -5.91
N GLU A 114 0.86 -7.15 -5.76
CA GLU A 114 1.64 -6.62 -6.88
C GLU A 114 2.06 -7.74 -7.84
N LEU A 115 2.42 -8.93 -7.37
CA LEU A 115 2.68 -10.04 -8.29
C LEU A 115 1.40 -10.52 -8.99
N LEU A 116 0.38 -10.87 -8.22
CA LEU A 116 -0.79 -11.59 -8.72
C LEU A 116 -1.66 -10.74 -9.66
N VAL A 117 -1.82 -9.44 -9.37
CA VAL A 117 -2.62 -8.53 -10.21
C VAL A 117 -1.89 -8.20 -11.51
N ASN A 118 -0.56 -8.08 -11.49
CA ASN A 118 0.20 -7.63 -12.66
C ASN A 118 0.53 -8.77 -13.66
N ILE A 119 0.62 -10.03 -13.23
CA ILE A 119 0.76 -11.19 -14.15
C ILE A 119 -0.29 -11.20 -15.28
N PRO A 120 -1.61 -11.18 -14.99
CA PRO A 120 -2.62 -11.22 -16.04
C PRO A 120 -2.63 -9.95 -16.91
N MET A 121 -2.25 -8.79 -16.35
CA MET A 121 -2.12 -7.51 -17.06
C MET A 121 -0.92 -7.50 -18.02
N PHE A 122 0.20 -8.11 -17.65
CA PHE A 122 1.38 -8.21 -18.51
C PHE A 122 1.13 -9.10 -19.74
N ILE A 123 0.34 -10.16 -19.56
CA ILE A 123 -0.04 -11.12 -20.60
C ILE A 123 -1.28 -10.64 -21.38
N ASP A 124 -1.78 -9.45 -21.12
CA ASP A 124 -2.85 -8.81 -21.90
C ASP A 124 -2.25 -8.09 -23.12
N ASP A 125 -2.96 -7.97 -24.23
CA ASP A 125 -2.45 -7.30 -25.43
C ASP A 125 -2.45 -5.76 -25.32
N SER A 126 -3.16 -5.21 -24.32
CA SER A 126 -3.22 -3.77 -24.05
C SER A 126 -1.87 -3.20 -23.60
N LYS A 127 -1.28 -2.30 -24.40
CA LYS A 127 -0.03 -1.60 -24.06
C LYS A 127 -0.11 -0.87 -22.70
N PRO A 128 -1.17 -0.09 -22.37
CA PRO A 128 -1.32 0.51 -21.04
C PRO A 128 -1.22 -0.50 -19.90
N LYS A 129 -1.91 -1.66 -20.01
CA LYS A 129 -1.86 -2.70 -18.98
C LYS A 129 -0.45 -3.26 -18.82
N LYS A 130 0.30 -3.46 -19.92
CA LYS A 130 1.69 -3.92 -19.86
C LYS A 130 2.62 -2.95 -19.12
N TYR A 131 2.50 -1.65 -19.35
CA TYR A 131 3.33 -0.66 -18.66
C TYR A 131 3.04 -0.60 -17.16
N ILE A 132 1.76 -0.65 -16.78
CA ILE A 132 1.36 -0.74 -15.37
C ILE A 132 1.89 -2.04 -14.75
N ALA A 133 1.82 -3.15 -15.49
CA ALA A 133 2.34 -4.42 -15.02
C ALA A 133 3.85 -4.41 -14.79
N ILE A 134 4.63 -3.80 -15.69
CA ILE A 134 6.07 -3.63 -15.53
C ILE A 134 6.37 -2.81 -14.27
N PHE A 135 5.67 -1.70 -14.07
CA PHE A 135 5.80 -0.90 -12.85
C PHE A 135 5.48 -1.74 -11.60
N GLY A 136 4.40 -2.50 -11.64
CA GLY A 136 4.00 -3.38 -10.55
C GLY A 136 5.01 -4.50 -10.25
N PHE A 137 5.70 -5.05 -11.25
CA PHE A 137 6.77 -6.01 -11.00
C PHE A 137 8.02 -5.36 -10.40
N ILE A 138 8.35 -4.12 -10.80
CA ILE A 138 9.43 -3.35 -10.17
C ILE A 138 9.07 -3.07 -8.71
N ALA A 139 7.82 -2.66 -8.44
CA ALA A 139 7.29 -2.46 -7.10
C ALA A 139 7.38 -3.74 -6.25
N ALA A 140 6.93 -4.88 -6.79
CA ALA A 140 7.01 -6.16 -6.11
C ALA A 140 8.46 -6.55 -5.77
N ALA A 141 9.40 -6.31 -6.69
CA ALA A 141 10.82 -6.59 -6.45
C ALA A 141 11.40 -5.71 -5.33
N LEU A 142 11.03 -4.42 -5.29
CA LEU A 142 11.43 -3.50 -4.22
C LEU A 142 10.81 -3.89 -2.87
N ASN A 143 9.53 -4.26 -2.84
CA ASN A 143 8.87 -4.72 -1.62
C ASN A 143 9.44 -6.06 -1.13
N ALA A 144 9.73 -6.99 -2.03
CA ALA A 144 10.41 -8.25 -1.66
C ALA A 144 11.80 -7.98 -1.06
N PHE A 145 12.56 -7.05 -1.66
CA PHE A 145 13.85 -6.64 -1.14
C PHE A 145 13.73 -6.03 0.26
N PHE A 146 12.71 -5.18 0.49
CA PHE A 146 12.44 -4.62 1.81
C PHE A 146 12.08 -5.70 2.84
N VAL A 147 11.11 -6.56 2.54
CA VAL A 147 10.63 -7.61 3.46
C VAL A 147 11.73 -8.60 3.81
N ILE A 148 12.51 -9.06 2.84
CA ILE A 148 13.61 -10.01 3.06
C ILE A 148 14.81 -9.32 3.72
N GLY A 149 15.05 -8.06 3.38
CA GLY A 149 16.20 -7.29 3.85
C GLY A 149 15.96 -6.56 5.17
N PHE A 150 14.74 -6.54 5.71
CA PHE A 150 14.37 -5.70 6.85
C PHE A 150 15.32 -5.89 8.04
N ASP A 151 15.56 -7.14 8.43
CA ASP A 151 16.46 -7.50 9.53
C ASP A 151 17.93 -7.20 9.22
N LEU A 152 18.32 -7.23 7.95
CA LEU A 152 19.70 -6.97 7.52
C LEU A 152 20.03 -5.47 7.49
N PHE A 153 19.03 -4.61 7.29
CA PHE A 153 19.20 -3.17 7.14
C PHE A 153 18.60 -2.37 8.30
N TYR A 154 18.33 -3.02 9.44
CA TYR A 154 17.70 -2.36 10.58
C TYR A 154 18.61 -1.28 11.22
N PRO A 155 18.11 -0.05 11.49
CA PRO A 155 16.77 0.43 11.19
C PRO A 155 16.60 0.78 9.71
N ALA A 156 15.60 0.19 9.07
CA ALA A 156 15.36 0.28 7.63
C ALA A 156 14.51 1.51 7.24
N TYR A 157 14.74 2.67 7.87
CA TYR A 157 13.91 3.89 7.75
C TYR A 157 13.60 4.21 6.29
N PHE A 158 14.64 4.42 5.48
CA PHE A 158 14.47 4.83 4.09
C PHE A 158 13.74 3.77 3.25
N LEU A 159 13.95 2.49 3.54
CA LEU A 159 13.34 1.41 2.77
C LEU A 159 11.85 1.29 3.03
N GLU A 160 11.39 1.52 4.26
CA GLU A 160 9.97 1.55 4.58
C GLU A 160 9.24 2.63 3.77
N TRP A 161 9.81 3.84 3.71
CA TRP A 161 9.27 4.95 2.93
C TRP A 161 9.17 4.59 1.45
N VAL A 162 10.25 4.03 0.88
CA VAL A 162 10.24 3.59 -0.52
C VAL A 162 9.15 2.55 -0.76
N GLY A 163 9.03 1.53 0.12
CA GLY A 163 8.01 0.50 0.01
C GLY A 163 6.59 1.07 0.01
N ILE A 164 6.29 1.97 0.96
CA ILE A 164 4.97 2.63 1.08
C ILE A 164 4.65 3.43 -0.19
N TYR A 165 5.51 4.36 -0.59
CA TYR A 165 5.19 5.26 -1.70
C TYR A 165 5.17 4.55 -3.06
N VAL A 166 5.99 3.52 -3.25
CA VAL A 166 5.96 2.72 -4.47
C VAL A 166 4.66 1.90 -4.55
N ALA A 167 4.22 1.30 -3.44
CA ALA A 167 2.95 0.58 -3.36
C ALA A 167 1.75 1.52 -3.59
N GLU A 168 1.76 2.72 -3.00
CA GLU A 168 0.73 3.74 -3.22
C GLU A 168 0.70 4.22 -4.67
N ALA A 169 1.86 4.44 -5.29
CA ALA A 169 1.95 4.79 -6.70
C ALA A 169 1.39 3.68 -7.60
N TRP A 170 1.65 2.41 -7.28
CA TRP A 170 1.08 1.26 -7.99
C TRP A 170 -0.45 1.24 -7.89
N LEU A 171 -1.02 1.40 -6.70
CA LEU A 171 -2.47 1.50 -6.49
C LEU A 171 -3.06 2.67 -7.30
N GLY A 172 -2.41 3.84 -7.25
CA GLY A 172 -2.82 5.03 -7.99
C GLY A 172 -2.84 4.83 -9.51
N LEU A 173 -1.83 4.16 -10.07
CA LEU A 173 -1.76 3.84 -11.49
C LEU A 173 -2.89 2.91 -11.93
N ILE A 174 -3.19 1.86 -11.15
CA ILE A 174 -4.33 0.99 -11.45
C ILE A 174 -5.63 1.74 -11.32
N ALA A 175 -5.84 2.52 -10.25
CA ALA A 175 -7.07 3.28 -10.05
C ALA A 175 -7.32 4.27 -11.21
N ALA A 176 -6.28 5.00 -11.64
CA ALA A 176 -6.34 5.91 -12.77
C ALA A 176 -6.68 5.17 -14.08
N PHE A 177 -6.08 4.00 -14.31
CA PHE A 177 -6.37 3.17 -15.47
C PHE A 177 -7.84 2.69 -15.48
N ILE A 178 -8.34 2.20 -14.35
CA ILE A 178 -9.73 1.77 -14.21
C ILE A 178 -10.69 2.94 -14.48
N PHE A 179 -10.43 4.09 -13.87
CA PHE A 179 -11.23 5.29 -14.08
C PHE A 179 -11.25 5.72 -15.56
N TYR A 180 -10.08 5.76 -16.20
CA TYR A 180 -9.97 6.13 -17.60
C TYR A 180 -10.73 5.17 -18.53
N GLU A 181 -10.57 3.85 -18.34
CA GLU A 181 -11.18 2.84 -19.22
C GLU A 181 -12.69 2.67 -18.97
N LYS A 182 -13.18 2.88 -17.75
CA LYS A 182 -14.59 2.61 -17.39
C LYS A 182 -15.47 3.84 -17.30
N VAL A 183 -14.92 4.99 -16.88
CA VAL A 183 -15.70 6.22 -16.68
C VAL A 183 -15.50 7.16 -17.86
N TRP A 184 -14.25 7.41 -18.26
CA TRP A 184 -13.97 8.38 -19.31
C TRP A 184 -14.27 7.83 -20.71
N LYS A 185 -13.55 6.80 -21.15
CA LYS A 185 -13.78 6.18 -22.47
C LYS A 185 -15.16 5.57 -22.63
N GLY A 186 -15.76 5.07 -21.55
CA GLY A 186 -17.09 4.47 -21.58
C GLY A 186 -18.23 5.48 -21.75
N SER A 187 -17.93 6.79 -21.74
CA SER A 187 -18.90 7.87 -21.92
C SER A 187 -18.94 8.45 -23.35
N GLU A 188 -18.05 7.98 -24.23
CA GLU A 188 -18.02 8.27 -25.67
C GLU A 188 -18.76 7.18 -26.47
#